data_AF-A0A7X7J0L5-F1
#
_entry.id   AF-A0A7X7J0L5-F1
#
_cell.length_a   1.000
_cell.length_b   1.000
_cell.length_c   1.000
_cell.angle_alpha   90.00
_cell.angle_beta   90.00
_cell.angle_gamma   90.00
#
_symmetry.space_group_name_H-M   'P 1'
#
loop_
_entity.id
_entity.type
_entity.pdbx_description
1 polymer ?
#
loop_
_entity_poly.entity_id
_entity_poly.type
_entity_poly.pdbx_seq_one_letter_code
_entity_poly.pdbx_strand_id
1 'polypeptide(L)'
;FLAIENHGYLTETADAVIKILDGVKSDWLGINLDTGNFVENPYENIAKAAPHAIICQFKTEVIKTPGTKEREPADYARIFKIVREAGYRGYVTLEYEGSDPHKEVPIHIAKMQELAG
;
A
#
# COMPACT_ATOMS: atom_id res chain seq x y z
N PHE A 1 -18.14 3.81 3.23
CA PHE A 1 -16.96 4.41 2.61
C PHE A 1 -16.59 3.59 1.36
N LEU A 2 -16.12 4.26 0.31
CA LEU A 2 -15.60 3.67 -0.92
C LEU A 2 -14.11 4.01 -1.02
N ALA A 3 -13.28 3.07 -1.43
CA ALA A 3 -11.84 3.26 -1.55
C ALA A 3 -11.39 3.05 -3.00
N ILE A 4 -10.53 3.94 -3.52
CA ILE A 4 -9.88 3.77 -4.82
C ILE A 4 -8.49 3.21 -4.58
N GLU A 5 -8.20 2.09 -5.20
CA GLU A 5 -6.89 1.44 -5.12
C GLU A 5 -5.88 2.11 -6.05
N ASN A 6 -4.65 2.29 -5.55
CA ASN A 6 -3.53 2.63 -6.42
C ASN A 6 -3.05 1.38 -7.17
N HIS A 7 -3.61 1.12 -8.36
CA HIS A 7 -3.29 -0.06 -9.18
C HIS A 7 -3.13 0.29 -10.66
N GLY A 8 -2.17 1.17 -10.97
CA GLY A 8 -1.77 1.51 -12.34
C GLY A 8 -2.55 2.67 -12.99
N TYR A 9 -2.15 3.00 -14.22
CA TYR A 9 -2.75 4.07 -15.04
C TYR A 9 -2.84 5.41 -14.30
N LEU A 10 -4.06 5.85 -13.95
CA LEU A 10 -4.34 7.14 -13.32
C LEU A 10 -4.00 7.16 -11.81
N THR A 11 -3.42 6.07 -11.29
CA THR A 11 -3.15 5.91 -9.85
C THR A 11 -1.73 5.42 -9.54
N GLU A 12 -0.80 5.57 -10.49
CA GLU A 12 0.59 5.11 -10.37
C GLU A 12 1.44 5.92 -9.37
N THR A 13 0.98 7.10 -8.98
CA THR A 13 1.61 7.96 -7.97
C THR A 13 0.59 8.42 -6.94
N ALA A 14 1.06 8.76 -5.74
CA ALA A 14 0.23 9.32 -4.69
C ALA A 14 -0.44 10.63 -5.13
N ASP A 15 0.27 11.48 -5.87
CA ASP A 15 -0.31 12.70 -6.44
C ASP A 15 -1.47 12.41 -7.39
N ALA A 16 -1.34 11.37 -8.23
CA ALA A 16 -2.36 11.02 -9.20
C ALA A 16 -3.65 10.55 -8.51
N VAL A 17 -3.54 9.67 -7.50
CA VAL A 17 -4.72 9.21 -6.75
C VAL A 17 -5.32 10.31 -5.86
N ILE A 18 -4.49 11.15 -5.21
CA ILE A 18 -4.97 12.30 -4.43
C ILE A 18 -5.72 13.31 -5.31
N LYS A 19 -5.25 13.55 -6.54
CA LYS A 19 -5.95 14.40 -7.51
C LYS A 19 -7.35 13.89 -7.85
N ILE A 20 -7.57 12.56 -7.85
CA ILE A 20 -8.91 11.99 -8.04
C ILE A 20 -9.79 12.28 -6.83
N LEU A 21 -9.28 12.08 -5.61
CA LEU A 21 -9.99 12.42 -4.37
C LEU A 21 -10.42 13.90 -4.37
N ASP A 22 -9.48 14.81 -4.66
CA ASP A 22 -9.70 16.26 -4.73
C ASP A 22 -10.67 16.67 -5.84
N GLY A 23 -10.77 15.88 -6.91
CA GLY A 23 -11.73 16.10 -8.00
C GLY A 23 -13.14 15.69 -7.62
N VAL A 24 -13.29 14.56 -6.91
CA VAL A 24 -14.59 14.04 -6.48
C VAL A 24 -15.15 14.81 -5.27
N LYS A 25 -14.29 15.23 -4.34
CA LYS A 25 -14.64 16.03 -3.13
C LYS A 25 -15.76 15.42 -2.30
N SER A 26 -15.57 14.17 -1.87
CA SER A 26 -16.53 13.45 -1.03
C SER A 26 -15.86 12.88 0.20
N ASP A 27 -16.43 13.16 1.38
CA ASP A 27 -15.99 12.58 2.66
C ASP A 27 -16.15 11.05 2.71
N TRP A 28 -16.88 10.47 1.76
CA TRP A 28 -17.14 9.03 1.66
C TRP A 28 -16.13 8.29 0.78
N LEU A 29 -15.20 9.01 0.14
CA LEU A 29 -14.17 8.47 -0.73
C LEU A 29 -12.79 8.59 -0.08
N GLY A 30 -12.03 7.50 -0.06
CA GLY A 30 -10.64 7.48 0.38
C GLY A 30 -9.75 6.60 -0.51
N ILE A 31 -8.51 6.38 -0.07
CA ILE A 31 -7.56 5.52 -0.76
C ILE A 31 -7.62 4.09 -0.20
N ASN A 32 -7.60 3.11 -1.10
CA ASN A 32 -7.18 1.75 -0.77
C ASN A 32 -5.67 1.68 -1.04
N LEU A 33 -4.88 1.82 0.01
CA LEU A 33 -3.43 1.91 -0.09
C LEU A 33 -2.85 0.52 -0.33
N ASP A 34 -2.49 0.23 -1.57
CA ASP A 34 -1.66 -0.90 -1.95
C ASP A 34 -0.18 -0.49 -1.85
N THR A 35 0.56 -1.13 -0.94
CA THR A 35 1.96 -0.75 -0.66
C THR A 35 2.94 -1.17 -1.75
N GLY A 36 2.55 -2.05 -2.68
CA GLY A 36 3.42 -2.60 -3.72
C GLY A 36 3.21 -2.01 -5.11
N ASN A 37 2.13 -1.29 -5.37
CA ASN A 37 1.77 -0.88 -6.73
C ASN A 37 2.34 0.46 -7.21
N PHE A 38 2.97 1.26 -6.34
CA PHE A 38 3.63 2.49 -6.79
C PHE A 38 4.85 2.16 -7.66
N VAL A 39 4.89 2.77 -8.85
CA VAL A 39 5.87 2.43 -9.92
C VAL A 39 7.21 3.15 -9.78
N GLU A 40 7.27 4.16 -8.92
CA GLU A 40 8.46 4.93 -8.59
C GLU A 40 8.43 5.33 -7.11
N ASN A 41 9.61 5.52 -6.51
CA ASN A 41 9.78 5.99 -5.13
C ASN A 41 8.74 5.40 -4.15
N PRO A 42 8.60 4.05 -4.07
CA PRO A 42 7.41 3.42 -3.51
C PRO A 42 7.13 3.88 -2.08
N TYR A 43 8.15 3.93 -1.22
CA TYR A 43 7.99 4.35 0.16
C TYR A 43 7.58 5.83 0.34
N GLU A 44 8.02 6.72 -0.57
CA GLU A 44 7.62 8.13 -0.53
C GLU A 44 6.15 8.28 -0.94
N ASN A 45 5.74 7.56 -1.99
CA ASN A 45 4.35 7.51 -2.42
C ASN A 45 3.44 6.88 -1.35
N ILE A 46 3.86 5.78 -0.70
CA ILE A 46 3.15 5.19 0.44
C ILE A 46 2.96 6.24 1.54
N ALA A 47 4.02 6.95 1.93
CA ALA A 47 3.94 7.96 2.99
C ALA A 47 3.02 9.13 2.65
N LYS A 48 2.98 9.53 1.39
CA LYS A 48 2.11 10.60 0.91
C LYS A 48 0.64 10.18 0.81
N ALA A 49 0.36 8.93 0.41
CA ALA A 49 -0.99 8.41 0.27
C ALA A 49 -1.60 7.93 1.60
N ALA A 50 -0.78 7.46 2.56
CA ALA A 50 -1.23 6.87 3.81
C ALA A 50 -2.20 7.75 4.65
N PRO A 51 -2.06 9.08 4.74
CA PRO A 51 -3.02 9.93 5.46
C PRO A 51 -4.44 9.92 4.87
N HIS A 52 -4.59 9.52 3.61
CA HIS A 52 -5.87 9.43 2.90
C HIS A 52 -6.42 8.00 2.85
N ALA A 53 -5.70 7.04 3.43
CA ALA A 53 -6.05 5.63 3.38
C ALA A 53 -7.20 5.29 4.33
N ILE A 54 -8.21 4.59 3.81
CA ILE A 54 -9.30 4.00 4.60
C ILE A 54 -9.24 2.47 4.56
N ILE A 55 -8.58 1.90 3.55
CA ILE A 55 -8.20 0.49 3.44
C ILE A 55 -6.69 0.45 3.19
N CYS A 56 -6.00 -0.53 3.76
CA CYS A 56 -4.58 -0.76 3.51
C CYS A 56 -4.36 -2.23 3.11
N GLN A 57 -3.83 -2.41 1.90
CA GLN A 57 -3.34 -3.67 1.37
C GLN A 57 -1.81 -3.66 1.40
N PHE A 58 -1.25 -4.57 2.19
CA PHE A 58 0.17 -4.77 2.30
C PHE A 58 0.61 -5.83 1.27
N LYS A 59 1.48 -5.42 0.33
CA LYS A 59 2.18 -6.33 -0.57
C LYS A 59 3.56 -6.68 -0.04
N THR A 60 3.98 -7.92 -0.29
CA THR A 60 5.25 -8.47 0.17
C THR A 60 6.45 -7.93 -0.61
N GLU A 61 6.21 -7.24 -1.72
CA GLU A 61 7.21 -6.69 -2.64
C GLU A 61 6.83 -5.29 -3.10
N VAL A 62 7.85 -4.49 -3.45
CA VAL A 62 7.71 -3.17 -4.07
C VAL A 62 8.42 -3.15 -5.42
N ILE A 63 8.11 -2.17 -6.28
CA ILE A 63 8.88 -1.95 -7.50
C ILE A 63 10.29 -1.50 -7.13
N LYS A 64 11.29 -2.24 -7.62
CA LYS A 64 12.71 -1.99 -7.38
C LYS A 64 13.24 -0.90 -8.29
N THR A 65 12.95 -1.02 -9.58
CA THR A 65 13.51 -0.14 -10.62
C THR A 65 12.37 0.55 -11.37
N PRO A 66 12.24 1.90 -11.28
CA PRO A 66 11.20 2.64 -11.98
C PRO A 66 11.16 2.35 -13.48
N GLY A 67 9.95 2.27 -14.05
CA GLY A 67 9.74 1.93 -15.46
C GLY A 67 9.96 0.45 -15.81
N THR A 68 10.18 -0.42 -14.83
CA THR A 68 10.32 -1.87 -15.03
C THR A 68 9.26 -2.64 -14.25
N LYS A 69 9.22 -3.97 -14.47
CA LYS A 69 8.45 -4.90 -13.64
C LYS A 69 9.31 -5.60 -12.58
N GLU A 70 10.55 -5.15 -12.39
CA GLU A 70 11.45 -5.74 -11.40
C GLU A 70 10.94 -5.40 -9.99
N ARG A 71 10.78 -6.44 -9.17
CA ARG A 71 10.27 -6.36 -7.81
C ARG A 71 11.39 -6.69 -6.83
N GLU A 72 11.32 -6.12 -5.63
CA GLU A 72 12.17 -6.50 -4.51
C GLU A 72 11.34 -6.70 -3.24
N PRO A 73 11.81 -7.53 -2.28
CA PRO A 73 11.14 -7.69 -1.00
C PRO A 73 10.90 -6.33 -0.33
N ALA A 74 9.68 -6.08 0.09
CA ALA A 74 9.31 -4.85 0.78
C ALA A 74 10.05 -4.74 2.13
N ASP A 75 10.36 -3.52 2.55
CA ASP A 75 10.77 -3.23 3.93
C ASP A 75 9.52 -3.09 4.81
N TYR A 76 9.18 -4.18 5.49
CA TYR A 76 7.96 -4.28 6.31
C TYR A 76 8.01 -3.26 7.44
N ALA A 77 9.16 -3.15 8.13
CA ALA A 77 9.28 -2.26 9.28
C ALA A 77 9.10 -0.79 8.86
N ARG A 78 9.65 -0.41 7.71
CA ARG A 78 9.46 0.92 7.14
C ARG A 78 8.00 1.20 6.77
N ILE A 79 7.32 0.26 6.11
CA ILE A 79 5.91 0.43 5.74
C ILE A 79 5.02 0.54 6.98
N PHE A 80 5.17 -0.36 7.96
CA PHE A 80 4.40 -0.30 9.21
C PHE A 80 4.67 0.99 10.00
N LYS A 81 5.91 1.49 9.99
CA LYS A 81 6.25 2.80 10.56
C LYS A 81 5.47 3.92 9.86
N ILE A 82 5.51 3.97 8.53
CA ILE A 82 4.81 4.99 7.73
C ILE A 82 3.30 4.98 8.01
N VAL A 83 2.68 3.80 7.95
CA VAL A 83 1.23 3.64 8.18
C VAL A 83 0.84 4.07 9.60
N ARG A 84 1.68 3.76 10.60
CA ARG A 84 1.49 4.19 11.99
C ARG A 84 1.65 5.71 12.16
N GLU A 85 2.67 6.32 11.56
CA GLU A 85 2.91 7.76 11.59
C GLU A 85 1.80 8.56 10.88
N ALA A 86 1.17 7.97 9.86
CA ALA A 86 -0.01 8.52 9.20
C ALA A 86 -1.29 8.44 10.05
N GLY A 87 -1.26 7.77 11.21
CA GLY A 87 -2.40 7.63 12.11
C GLY A 87 -3.46 6.64 11.60
N TYR A 88 -3.12 5.72 10.70
CA TYR A 88 -4.03 4.68 10.24
C TYR A 88 -4.39 3.72 11.38
N ARG A 89 -5.70 3.46 11.57
CA ARG A 89 -6.21 2.62 12.67
C ARG A 89 -7.04 1.43 12.19
N GLY A 90 -7.07 1.19 10.87
CA GLY A 90 -7.77 0.07 10.26
C GLY A 90 -6.92 -1.20 10.23
N TYR A 91 -7.41 -2.21 9.52
CA TYR A 91 -6.66 -3.44 9.28
C TYR A 91 -5.63 -3.24 8.17
N VAL A 92 -4.41 -3.72 8.40
CA VAL A 92 -3.40 -3.89 7.35
C VAL A 92 -3.57 -5.29 6.78
N THR A 93 -4.16 -5.39 5.59
CA THR A 93 -4.56 -6.66 4.97
C THR A 93 -3.45 -7.15 4.05
N LEU A 94 -3.02 -8.40 4.18
CA LEU A 94 -2.06 -8.98 3.24
C LEU A 94 -2.71 -9.17 1.86
N GLU A 95 -2.13 -8.57 0.83
CA GLU A 95 -2.40 -8.90 -0.57
C GLU A 95 -1.22 -9.71 -1.12
N TYR A 96 -1.49 -10.97 -1.43
CA TYR A 96 -0.44 -11.93 -1.77
C TYR A 96 -0.58 -12.38 -3.23
N GLU A 97 0.48 -12.16 -4.01
CA GLU A 97 0.57 -12.50 -5.44
C GLU A 97 1.69 -13.52 -5.72
N GLY A 98 2.25 -14.15 -4.69
CA GLY A 98 3.27 -15.18 -4.80
C GLY A 98 2.72 -16.55 -5.23
N SER A 99 3.61 -17.53 -5.35
CA SER A 99 3.31 -18.81 -6.00
C SER A 99 2.81 -19.92 -5.07
N ASP A 100 3.05 -19.85 -3.76
CA ASP A 100 2.64 -20.87 -2.79
C ASP A 100 1.87 -20.24 -1.61
N PRO A 101 0.59 -19.86 -1.81
CA PRO A 101 -0.18 -19.14 -0.81
C PRO A 101 -0.41 -19.96 0.47
N HIS A 102 -0.54 -21.30 0.37
CA HIS A 102 -0.77 -22.14 1.54
C HIS A 102 0.42 -22.15 2.50
N LYS A 103 1.64 -22.01 1.96
CA LYS A 103 2.86 -21.98 2.74
C LYS A 103 3.28 -20.57 3.13
N GLU A 104 3.22 -19.61 2.22
CA GLU A 104 3.83 -18.30 2.39
C GLU A 104 2.92 -17.30 3.12
N VAL A 105 1.60 -17.35 2.91
CA VAL A 105 0.66 -16.46 3.61
C VAL A 105 0.81 -16.57 5.14
N PRO A 106 0.82 -17.77 5.76
CA PRO A 106 1.04 -17.88 7.21
C PRO A 106 2.35 -17.23 7.69
N ILE A 107 3.42 -17.32 6.90
CA ILE A 107 4.74 -16.73 7.23
C ILE A 107 4.66 -15.20 7.19
N HIS A 108 4.06 -14.64 6.14
CA HIS A 108 3.90 -13.19 6.01
C HIS A 108 2.98 -12.62 7.08
N ILE A 109 1.87 -13.29 7.38
CA ILE A 109 0.95 -12.89 8.45
C ILE A 109 1.67 -12.87 9.81
N ALA A 110 2.45 -13.90 10.14
CA ALA A 110 3.22 -13.92 11.40
C ALA A 110 4.18 -12.72 11.50
N LYS A 111 4.94 -12.44 10.43
CA LYS A 111 5.85 -11.29 10.36
C LYS A 111 5.11 -9.95 10.48
N MET A 112 3.94 -9.81 9.86
CA MET A 112 3.12 -8.61 9.96
C MET A 112 2.58 -8.42 11.40
N GLN A 113 2.17 -9.50 12.07
CA GLN A 113 1.69 -9.45 13.46
C GLN A 113 2.77 -8.98 14.44
N GLU A 114 4.03 -9.38 14.23
CA GLU A 114 5.17 -8.89 15.03
C GLU A 114 5.35 -7.36 14.94
N LEU A 115 5.01 -6.76 13.79
CA LEU A 115 5.18 -5.32 13.53
C LEU A 115 3.94 -4.47 13.81
N ALA A 116 2.76 -5.12 13.85
CA ALA A 116 1.48 -4.48 14.14
C ALA A 116 1.28 -4.16 15.63
N GLY A 117 2.08 -4.78 16.51
CA GLY A 117 2.12 -4.51 17.96
C GLY A 117 2.42 -3.07 18.32
#